data_AF-A0A1W9KQ61-F1
#
_entry.id   AF-A0A1W9KQ61-F1
#
_cell.length_a   1.000
_cell.length_b   1.000
_cell.length_c   1.000
_cell.angle_alpha   90.00
_cell.angle_beta   90.00
_cell.angle_gamma   90.00
#
_symmetry.space_group_name_H-M   'P 1'
#
loop_
_entity.id
_entity.type
_entity.pdbx_description
1 polymer ?
#
loop_
_entity_poly.entity_id
_entity_poly.type
_entity_poly.pdbx_seq_one_letter_code
_entity_poly.pdbx_strand_id
1 'polypeptide(L)'
;MNVVVEQTLVERIQQQERLIAQLQADLQLARQASVETMLGQLRLREAVLLFVGQDADNFTQQITEAFGSDIARAISNSLFVLDNAPVSANVQDALRAACNHGMNRW
;
A
#
# COMPACT_ATOMS: atom_id res chain seq x y z
N MET A 1 40.51 -4.93 -30.72
CA MET A 1 39.19 -4.43 -31.14
C MET A 1 38.07 -4.90 -30.20
N ASN A 2 38.13 -6.10 -29.61
CA ASN A 2 37.13 -6.59 -28.64
C ASN A 2 37.08 -5.83 -27.31
N VAL A 3 38.23 -5.50 -26.73
CA VAL A 3 38.33 -4.88 -25.39
C VAL A 3 37.64 -3.52 -25.29
N VAL A 4 37.69 -2.71 -26.36
CA VAL A 4 37.02 -1.39 -26.39
C VAL A 4 35.50 -1.54 -26.45
N VAL A 5 35.01 -2.54 -27.18
CA VAL A 5 33.57 -2.85 -27.26
C VAL A 5 33.09 -3.39 -25.91
N GLU A 6 33.83 -4.30 -25.28
CA GLU A 6 33.53 -4.84 -23.95
C GLU A 6 33.49 -3.73 -22.88
N GLN A 7 34.48 -2.84 -22.85
CA GLN A 7 34.48 -1.69 -21.93
C GLN A 7 33.29 -0.76 -22.15
N THR A 8 32.97 -0.45 -23.41
CA THR A 8 31.82 0.40 -23.74
C THR A 8 30.50 -0.25 -23.30
N LEU A 9 30.37 -1.57 -23.46
CA LEU A 9 29.18 -2.30 -23.01
C LEU A 9 29.05 -2.31 -21.48
N VAL A 10 30.16 -2.50 -20.75
CA VAL A 10 30.18 -2.44 -19.28
C VAL A 10 29.76 -1.06 -18.78
N GLU A 11 30.30 0.02 -19.36
CA GLU A 11 29.92 1.39 -19.00
C GLU A 11 28.44 1.66 -19.27
N ARG A 12 27.91 1.17 -20.39
CA ARG A 12 26.48 1.27 -20.73
C ARG A 12 25.60 0.51 -19.73
N ILE A 13 25.99 -0.70 -19.35
CA ILE A 13 25.27 -1.49 -18.33
C ILE A 13 25.24 -0.73 -17.01
N GLN A 14 26.39 -0.24 -16.54
CA GLN A 14 26.45 0.53 -15.29
C GLN A 14 25.66 1.84 -15.33
N GLN A 15 25.58 2.48 -16.50
CA GLN A 15 24.73 3.66 -16.69
C GLN A 15 23.25 3.29 -16.63
N GLN A 16 22.86 2.18 -17.27
CA GLN A 16 21.49 1.67 -17.25
C GLN A 16 21.06 1.22 -15.85
N GLU A 17 21.92 0.52 -15.12
CA GLU A 17 21.66 0.11 -13.73
C GLU A 17 21.42 1.31 -12.82
N ARG A 18 22.24 2.37 -12.94
CA ARG A 18 22.03 3.62 -12.19
C ARG A 18 20.71 4.29 -12.55
N LEU A 19 20.36 4.33 -13.83
CA LEU A 19 19.10 4.90 -14.29
C LEU A 19 17.89 4.10 -13.78
N ILE A 20 17.96 2.77 -13.83
CA ILE A 20 16.92 1.88 -13.30
C ILE A 20 16.73 2.11 -11.80
N ALA A 21 17.82 2.17 -11.04
CA ALA A 21 17.76 2.43 -9.59
C ALA A 21 17.12 3.79 -9.29
N GLN A 22 17.46 4.82 -10.06
CA GLN A 22 16.87 6.14 -9.92
C GLN A 22 15.37 6.16 -10.25
N LEU A 23 14.97 5.55 -11.37
CA LEU A 23 13.56 5.47 -11.76
C LEU A 23 12.72 4.68 -10.76
N GLN A 24 13.28 3.62 -10.16
CA GLN A 24 12.62 2.86 -9.10
C GLN A 24 12.40 3.72 -7.85
N ALA A 25 13.40 4.52 -7.45
CA ALA A 25 13.27 5.45 -6.33
C ALA A 25 12.22 6.54 -6.60
N ASP A 26 12.24 7.15 -7.78
CA ASP A 26 11.26 8.17 -8.18
C ASP A 26 9.83 7.62 -8.19
N LEU A 27 9.66 6.40 -8.70
CA LEU A 27 8.36 5.72 -8.71
C LEU A 27 7.87 5.40 -7.30
N GLN A 28 8.74 4.98 -6.40
CA GLN A 28 8.39 4.74 -4.99
C GLN A 28 7.94 6.04 -4.30
N LEU A 29 8.69 7.14 -4.49
CA LEU A 29 8.33 8.46 -3.96
C LEU A 29 6.98 8.96 -4.52
N ALA A 30 6.77 8.83 -5.82
CA ALA A 30 5.52 9.24 -6.46
C ALA A 30 4.31 8.43 -5.94
N ARG A 31 4.48 7.12 -5.76
CA ARG A 31 3.43 6.26 -5.18
C ARG A 31 3.10 6.67 -3.74
N GLN A 32 4.12 6.91 -2.92
CA GLN A 32 3.91 7.34 -1.54
C GLN A 32 3.16 8.67 -1.48
N ALA A 33 3.61 9.69 -2.22
CA ALA A 33 2.98 11.00 -2.24
C ALA A 33 1.51 10.93 -2.73
N SER A 34 1.23 10.07 -3.71
CA SER A 34 -0.12 9.86 -4.21
C SER A 34 -1.03 9.22 -3.16
N VAL A 35 -0.57 8.20 -2.43
CA VAL A 35 -1.36 7.54 -1.39
C VAL A 35 -1.64 8.49 -0.23
N GLU A 36 -0.62 9.21 0.24
CA GLU A 36 -0.78 10.20 1.31
C GLU A 36 -1.78 11.29 0.92
N THR A 37 -1.69 11.82 -0.31
CA THR A 37 -2.62 12.83 -0.82
C THR A 37 -4.05 12.28 -0.87
N MET A 38 -4.25 11.07 -1.39
CA MET A 38 -5.56 10.45 -1.50
C MET A 38 -6.18 10.21 -0.12
N LEU A 39 -5.44 9.60 0.80
CA LEU A 39 -5.92 9.33 2.16
C LEU A 39 -6.21 10.63 2.92
N GLY A 40 -5.37 11.66 2.74
CA GLY A 40 -5.61 13.00 3.28
C GLY A 40 -6.92 13.61 2.77
N GLN A 41 -7.19 13.53 1.46
CA GLN A 41 -8.44 14.03 0.88
C GLN A 41 -9.67 13.26 1.36
N LEU A 42 -9.57 11.94 1.52
CA LEU A 42 -10.65 11.13 2.08
C LEU A 42 -10.96 11.54 3.51
N ARG A 43 -9.91 11.71 4.34
CA ARG A 43 -10.05 12.13 5.73
C ARG A 43 -10.69 13.52 5.87
N LEU A 44 -10.36 14.46 4.99
CA LEU A 44 -10.99 15.78 4.95
C LEU A 44 -12.50 15.73 4.64
N ARG A 45 -12.96 14.64 4.01
CA ARG A 45 -14.37 14.40 3.69
C ARG A 45 -15.03 13.41 4.66
N GLU A 46 -14.43 13.22 5.84
CA GLU A 46 -14.89 12.28 6.88
C GLU A 46 -14.98 10.83 6.40
N ALA A 47 -14.32 10.49 5.29
CA ALA A 47 -14.23 9.13 4.79
C ALA A 47 -13.05 8.41 5.44
N VAL A 48 -13.31 7.21 5.96
CA VAL A 48 -12.32 6.40 6.68
C VAL A 48 -12.27 5.00 6.10
N LEU A 49 -11.10 4.35 6.17
CA LEU A 49 -10.96 2.95 5.78
C LEU A 49 -11.36 2.07 6.97
N LEU A 50 -12.31 1.16 6.77
CA LEU A 50 -12.73 0.20 7.79
C LEU A 50 -12.26 -1.21 7.42
N PHE A 51 -11.44 -1.81 8.27
CA PHE A 51 -11.09 -3.22 8.20
C PHE A 51 -12.12 -4.07 8.93
N VAL A 52 -12.71 -5.01 8.20
CA VAL A 52 -13.81 -5.88 8.67
C VAL A 52 -13.35 -7.35 8.83
N GLY A 53 -12.07 -7.64 8.53
CA GLY A 53 -11.48 -8.96 8.71
C GLY A 53 -11.14 -9.28 10.18
N GLN A 54 -10.73 -10.52 10.44
CA GLN A 54 -10.43 -11.01 11.79
C GLN A 54 -9.00 -10.71 12.25
N ASP A 55 -8.09 -10.41 11.31
CA ASP A 55 -6.65 -10.29 11.59
C ASP A 55 -6.08 -9.01 10.95
N ALA A 56 -6.19 -7.91 11.70
CA ALA A 56 -5.72 -6.60 11.25
C ALA A 56 -4.19 -6.49 11.23
N ASP A 57 -3.51 -7.28 12.06
CA ASP A 57 -2.05 -7.30 12.14
C ASP A 57 -1.47 -7.98 10.89
N ASN A 58 -2.04 -9.12 10.49
CA ASN A 58 -1.68 -9.79 9.24
C ASN A 58 -2.00 -8.93 8.02
N PHE A 59 -3.13 -8.22 8.01
CA PHE A 59 -3.42 -7.24 6.95
C PHE A 59 -2.34 -6.15 6.86
N THR A 60 -1.95 -5.58 7.99
CA THR A 60 -0.89 -4.55 8.04
C THR A 60 0.46 -5.10 7.56
N GLN A 61 0.77 -6.35 7.89
CA GLN A 61 1.98 -7.02 7.41
C GLN A 61 1.94 -7.24 5.89
N GLN A 62 0.82 -7.72 5.33
CA GLN A 62 0.65 -7.90 3.88
C GLN A 62 0.78 -6.58 3.12
N ILE A 63 0.22 -5.49 3.64
CA ILE A 63 0.36 -4.16 3.05
C ILE A 63 1.83 -3.68 3.12
N THR A 64 2.53 -3.96 4.22
CA THR A 64 3.96 -3.65 4.37
C THR A 64 4.81 -4.40 3.36
N GLU A 65 4.54 -5.69 3.14
CA GLU A 65 5.24 -6.52 2.16
C GLU A 65 4.95 -6.08 0.72
N ALA A 66 3.70 -5.69 0.41
CA ALA A 66 3.29 -5.32 -0.94
C ALA A 66 3.69 -3.89 -1.34
N PHE A 67 3.63 -2.94 -0.40
CA PHE A 67 3.76 -1.51 -0.70
C PHE A 67 4.90 -0.80 0.06
N GLY A 68 5.58 -1.50 0.97
CA GLY A 68 6.62 -0.94 1.82
C GLY A 68 6.06 -0.30 3.09
N SER A 69 6.96 -0.09 4.07
CA SER A 69 6.62 0.38 5.41
C SER A 69 5.96 1.75 5.45
N ASP A 70 6.36 2.66 4.56
CA ASP A 70 5.87 4.05 4.59
C ASP A 70 4.41 4.13 4.13
N ILE A 71 4.07 3.43 3.04
CA ILE A 71 2.70 3.33 2.54
C ILE A 71 1.82 2.57 3.54
N ALA A 72 2.34 1.47 4.10
CA ALA A 72 1.62 0.73 5.15
C ALA A 72 1.29 1.62 6.34
N ARG A 73 2.25 2.43 6.81
CA ARG A 73 2.03 3.38 7.91
C ARG A 73 0.97 4.42 7.57
N ALA A 74 0.99 4.98 6.36
CA ALA A 74 -0.02 5.95 5.92
C ALA A 74 -1.43 5.33 5.90
N ILE A 75 -1.56 4.09 5.41
CA ILE A 75 -2.81 3.33 5.39
C ILE A 75 -3.27 3.01 6.82
N SER A 76 -2.39 2.45 7.66
CA SER A 76 -2.71 2.10 9.05
C SER A 76 -3.17 3.31 9.88
N ASN A 77 -2.58 4.48 9.67
CA ASN A 77 -3.03 5.71 10.34
C ASN A 77 -4.45 6.14 9.94
N SER A 78 -4.92 5.68 8.78
CA SER A 78 -6.26 5.98 8.24
C SER A 78 -7.22 4.78 8.36
N LEU A 79 -6.74 3.67 8.95
CA LEU A 79 -7.46 2.41 9.07
C LEU A 79 -8.10 2.28 10.44
N PHE A 80 -9.40 1.98 10.44
CA PHE A 80 -10.16 1.63 11.63
C PHE A 80 -10.43 0.13 11.59
N VAL A 81 -10.22 -0.54 12.72
CA VAL A 81 -10.53 -1.98 12.86
C VAL A 81 -11.90 -2.10 13.49
N LEU A 82 -12.82 -2.82 12.84
CA LEU A 82 -14.19 -2.97 13.31
C LEU A 82 -14.26 -3.53 14.74
N ASP A 83 -13.36 -4.45 15.08
CA ASP A 83 -13.30 -5.09 16.40
C ASP A 83 -13.00 -4.09 17.53
N ASN A 84 -12.33 -2.98 17.18
CA ASN A 84 -12.02 -1.90 18.11
C ASN A 84 -13.06 -0.78 18.09
N ALA A 85 -14.11 -0.88 17.26
CA ALA A 85 -15.14 0.14 17.17
C ALA A 85 -16.04 0.12 18.44
N PRO A 86 -16.43 1.30 18.97
CA PRO A 86 -17.27 1.41 20.15
C PRO A 86 -18.76 1.14 19.83
N VAL A 87 -19.03 0.00 19.19
CA VAL A 87 -20.37 -0.46 18.81
C VAL A 87 -20.61 -1.85 19.40
N SER A 88 -21.86 -2.20 19.62
CA SER A 88 -22.20 -3.51 20.21
C SER A 88 -21.79 -4.66 19.28
N ALA A 89 -21.52 -5.83 19.86
CA ALA A 89 -21.18 -7.04 19.11
C ALA A 89 -22.21 -7.36 18.01
N ASN A 90 -23.50 -7.18 18.29
CA ASN A 90 -24.57 -7.36 17.30
C ASN A 90 -24.41 -6.44 16.07
N VAL A 91 -23.95 -5.20 16.26
CA VAL A 91 -23.71 -4.24 15.17
C VAL A 91 -22.42 -4.60 14.42
N GLN A 92 -21.38 -5.05 15.14
CA GLN A 92 -20.16 -5.56 14.49
C GLN A 92 -20.48 -6.76 13.61
N ASP A 93 -21.27 -7.72 14.09
CA ASP A 93 -21.67 -8.89 13.33
C ASP A 93 -22.59 -8.53 12.16
N ALA A 94 -23.47 -7.54 12.31
CA ALA A 94 -24.26 -7.02 11.21
C ALA A 94 -23.39 -6.36 10.12
N LEU A 95 -22.37 -5.59 10.52
CA LEU A 95 -21.41 -4.98 9.59
C LEU A 95 -20.54 -6.04 8.90
N ARG A 96 -20.02 -7.01 9.65
CA ARG A 96 -19.32 -8.18 9.10
C ARG A 96 -20.22 -8.93 8.14
N ALA A 97 -21.48 -9.16 8.49
CA ALA A 97 -22.41 -9.84 7.61
C ALA A 97 -22.68 -9.02 6.34
N ALA A 98 -22.92 -7.71 6.44
CA ALA A 98 -23.12 -6.84 5.28
C ALA A 98 -21.89 -6.79 4.36
N CYS A 99 -20.68 -6.73 4.92
CA CYS A 99 -19.43 -6.66 4.15
C CYS A 99 -18.97 -8.04 3.64
N ASN A 100 -19.13 -9.12 4.41
CA ASN A 100 -18.77 -10.50 4.01
C ASN A 100 -19.87 -11.20 3.18
N HIS A 101 -21.14 -10.76 3.23
CA HIS A 101 -22.25 -11.25 2.39
C HIS A 101 -22.68 -10.27 1.29
N GLY A 102 -21.96 -9.16 1.11
CA GLY A 102 -21.95 -8.35 -0.11
C GLY A 102 -20.83 -8.75 -1.09
N MET A 103 -20.01 -9.74 -0.73
CA MET A 103 -18.94 -10.32 -1.54
C MET A 103 -19.32 -11.71 -2.08
N ASN A 104 -20.61 -11.93 -2.37
CA ASN A 104 -20.99 -12.91 -3.36
C ASN A 104 -20.47 -12.40 -4.71
N ARG A 105 -19.42 -13.06 -5.21
CA ARG A 105 -18.89 -12.91 -6.57
C ARG A 105 -20.00 -12.55 -7.57
N TRP A 106 -19.87 -11.39 -8.21
CA TRP A 106 -20.07 -11.33 -9.66
C TRP A 106 -18.73 -11.59 -10.32
#